data_AF-A0A9W9FA12-F1
#
_entry.id   AF-A0A9W9FA12-F1
#
_cell.length_a   1.000
_cell.length_b   1.000
_cell.length_c   1.000
_cell.angle_alpha   90.00
_cell.angle_beta   90.00
_cell.angle_gamma   90.00
#
_symmetry.space_group_name_H-M   'P 1'
#
loop_
_entity.id
_entity.type
_entity.pdbx_description
1 polymer ?
#
loop_
_entity_poly.entity_id
_entity_poly.type
_entity_poly.pdbx_seq_one_letter_code
_entity_poly.pdbx_strand_id
1 'polypeptide(L)'
;MQDRFVRVPILLGTNTDEGASFGTTGTDTEESSKRSVLSRSQATHLLSIYPDTISLGCPYGWGNTTWPQLGLMYKWYASIADDLTMVTPRRMLAQAMSRVGKQVFSCQWDVAALNTNTSSPIGVQHLAEIPFIFANPVQNITALGSDPARLELGQMAARMWVSFVTDLAPNGHGASNFVFLLPRGESYVEPDTYRAAGMDFINRIVR
;
A
#
# COMPACT_ATOMS: atom_id res chain seq x y z
N MET A 1 -8.60 -19.80 10.08
CA MET A 1 -7.50 -20.44 9.34
C MET A 1 -6.76 -21.36 10.30
N GLN A 2 -6.44 -22.60 9.90
CA GLN A 2 -5.41 -23.36 10.59
C GLN A 2 -4.05 -22.80 10.15
N ASP A 3 -3.14 -22.54 11.09
CA ASP A 3 -1.81 -21.95 10.85
C ASP A 3 -0.86 -22.94 10.13
N ARG A 4 -1.24 -23.32 8.90
CA ARG A 4 -0.51 -24.26 8.02
C ARG A 4 0.29 -23.49 6.98
N PHE A 5 1.34 -22.85 7.42
CA PHE A 5 2.31 -22.14 6.57
C PHE A 5 3.73 -22.34 7.10
N VAL A 6 4.72 -22.14 6.22
CA VAL A 6 6.14 -22.24 6.57
C VAL A 6 6.50 -21.10 7.54
N ARG A 7 7.14 -21.46 8.66
CA ARG A 7 7.41 -20.52 9.76
C ARG A 7 8.82 -19.92 9.64
N VAL A 8 8.95 -18.88 8.81
CA VAL A 8 10.20 -18.15 8.56
C VAL A 8 10.04 -16.65 8.86
N PRO A 9 11.12 -15.90 9.10
CA PRO A 9 11.04 -14.43 9.09
C PRO A 9 10.49 -13.94 7.76
N ILE A 10 9.74 -12.84 7.77
CA ILE A 10 9.19 -12.24 6.55
C ILE A 10 9.36 -10.72 6.56
N LEU A 11 9.64 -10.19 5.36
CA LEU A 11 9.58 -8.78 5.02
C LEU A 11 8.47 -8.62 3.96
N LEU A 12 7.53 -7.72 4.21
CA LEU A 12 6.35 -7.50 3.39
C LEU A 12 5.95 -6.03 3.41
N GLY A 13 5.31 -5.55 2.34
CA GLY A 13 4.91 -4.16 2.25
C GLY A 13 3.83 -3.89 1.22
N THR A 14 3.32 -2.66 1.24
CA THR A 14 2.37 -2.11 0.27
C THR A 14 2.79 -0.69 -0.10
N ASN A 15 2.42 -0.25 -1.30
CA ASN A 15 2.39 1.18 -1.61
C ASN A 15 1.24 1.87 -0.86
N THR A 16 1.30 3.19 -0.67
CA THR A 16 0.26 3.94 0.04
C THR A 16 -1.09 3.92 -0.69
N ASP A 17 -1.07 3.98 -2.03
CA ASP A 17 -2.27 4.14 -2.86
C ASP A 17 -2.42 2.99 -3.87
N GLU A 18 -2.30 1.73 -3.42
CA GLU A 18 -2.51 0.53 -4.25
C GLU A 18 -3.90 0.55 -4.91
N GLY A 19 -4.88 1.07 -4.18
CA GLY A 19 -6.24 1.28 -4.65
C GLY A 19 -6.38 2.21 -5.85
N ALA A 20 -5.43 3.12 -6.08
CA ALA A 20 -5.45 3.95 -7.28
C ALA A 20 -5.14 3.13 -8.56
N SER A 21 -4.47 1.99 -8.44
CA SER A 21 -4.22 1.03 -9.53
C SER A 21 -5.30 -0.04 -9.65
N PHE A 22 -5.75 -0.59 -8.52
CA PHE A 22 -6.71 -1.70 -8.50
C PHE A 22 -8.18 -1.27 -8.43
N GLY A 23 -8.43 0.00 -8.10
CA GLY A 23 -9.74 0.58 -7.95
C GLY A 23 -10.53 0.62 -9.25
N THR A 24 -11.86 0.62 -9.12
CA THR A 24 -12.77 0.74 -10.27
C THR A 24 -13.02 2.22 -10.58
N THR A 25 -12.84 2.60 -11.84
CA THR A 25 -13.21 3.92 -12.36
C THR A 25 -14.64 3.91 -12.91
N GLY A 26 -15.22 5.09 -13.13
CA GLY A 26 -16.63 5.25 -13.48
C GLY A 26 -17.56 4.94 -12.30
N THR A 27 -17.07 5.15 -11.08
CA THR A 27 -17.81 4.91 -9.84
C THR A 27 -18.58 6.16 -9.42
N ASP A 28 -19.73 6.42 -10.04
CA ASP A 28 -20.50 7.65 -9.76
C ASP A 28 -21.51 7.52 -8.61
N THR A 29 -21.89 6.28 -8.27
CA THR A 29 -22.87 6.00 -7.22
C THR A 29 -22.42 4.85 -6.32
N GLU A 30 -23.03 4.71 -5.13
CA GLU A 30 -22.77 3.61 -4.18
C GLU A 30 -23.04 2.20 -4.74
N GLU A 31 -23.68 2.09 -5.90
CA GLU A 31 -24.03 0.83 -6.56
C GLU A 31 -23.17 0.52 -7.80
N SER A 32 -22.29 1.43 -8.18
CA SER A 32 -21.73 1.47 -9.53
C SER A 32 -20.55 0.52 -9.79
N SER A 33 -19.97 -0.13 -8.77
CA SER A 33 -18.77 -0.96 -8.97
C SER A 33 -19.09 -2.36 -9.51
N LYS A 34 -19.20 -2.48 -10.84
CA LYS A 34 -19.36 -3.76 -11.57
C LYS A 34 -18.10 -4.63 -11.58
N ARG A 35 -16.95 -4.11 -11.14
CA ARG A 35 -15.65 -4.83 -11.13
C ARG A 35 -15.22 -5.27 -9.73
N SER A 36 -16.00 -4.96 -8.71
CA SER A 36 -15.71 -5.43 -7.35
C SER A 36 -16.12 -6.88 -7.18
N VAL A 37 -15.31 -7.66 -6.45
CA VAL A 37 -15.68 -9.00 -5.96
C VAL A 37 -16.66 -8.96 -4.78
N LEU A 38 -17.10 -7.76 -4.39
CA LEU A 38 -18.06 -7.53 -3.32
C LEU A 38 -19.49 -7.63 -3.83
N SER A 39 -20.36 -8.28 -3.06
CA SER A 39 -21.80 -8.14 -3.24
C SER A 39 -22.24 -6.70 -2.95
N ARG A 40 -23.43 -6.30 -3.43
CA ARG A 40 -24.00 -4.97 -3.15
C ARG A 40 -24.09 -4.71 -1.65
N SER A 41 -24.54 -5.67 -0.85
CA SER A 41 -24.64 -5.50 0.61
C SER A 41 -23.28 -5.35 1.28
N GLN A 42 -22.25 -6.06 0.81
CA GLN A 42 -20.89 -5.91 1.30
C GLN A 42 -20.31 -4.54 0.95
N ALA A 43 -20.51 -4.07 -0.29
CA ALA A 43 -20.07 -2.76 -0.74
C ALA A 43 -20.75 -1.63 0.05
N THR A 44 -22.08 -1.67 0.21
CA THR A 44 -22.83 -0.70 1.01
C THR A 44 -22.36 -0.67 2.46
N HIS A 45 -22.12 -1.84 3.07
CA HIS A 45 -21.61 -1.89 4.43
C HIS A 45 -20.19 -1.32 4.55
N LEU A 46 -19.31 -1.63 3.61
CA LEU A 46 -17.98 -1.02 3.56
C LEU A 46 -18.05 0.49 3.43
N LEU A 47 -18.87 1.02 2.51
CA LEU A 47 -19.06 2.47 2.38
C LEU A 47 -19.53 3.13 3.68
N SER A 48 -20.32 2.43 4.52
CA SER A 48 -20.72 2.93 5.84
C SER A 48 -19.60 2.93 6.89
N ILE A 49 -18.53 2.15 6.69
CA ILE A 49 -17.38 2.06 7.60
C ILE A 49 -16.28 3.07 7.21
N TYR A 50 -16.07 3.27 5.90
CA TYR A 50 -15.08 4.23 5.43
C TYR A 50 -15.59 5.66 5.63
N PRO A 51 -14.75 6.62 6.06
CA PRO A 51 -15.21 7.98 6.29
C PRO A 51 -15.79 8.63 5.03
N ASP A 52 -16.94 9.28 5.14
CA ASP A 52 -17.56 10.08 4.06
C ASP A 52 -16.84 11.45 3.85
N THR A 53 -15.55 11.51 4.17
CA THR A 53 -14.74 12.74 4.03
C THR A 53 -13.74 12.53 2.90
N ILE A 54 -13.89 13.31 1.82
CA ILE A 54 -13.06 13.21 0.60
C ILE A 54 -11.56 13.21 0.92
N SER A 55 -11.11 14.05 1.87
CA SER A 55 -9.70 14.16 2.25
C SER A 55 -9.08 12.90 2.87
N LEU A 56 -9.90 11.96 3.34
CA LEU A 56 -9.46 10.73 3.98
C LEU A 56 -9.42 9.52 3.03
N GLY A 57 -9.91 9.66 1.80
CA GLY A 57 -9.90 8.59 0.80
C GLY A 57 -8.61 8.53 -0.02
N CYS A 58 -8.36 7.39 -0.65
CA CYS A 58 -7.27 7.13 -1.59
C CYS A 58 -7.48 7.94 -2.89
N PRO A 59 -6.46 8.60 -3.47
CA PRO A 59 -5.11 8.73 -2.95
C PRO A 59 -5.06 9.53 -1.64
N TYR A 60 -4.40 8.95 -0.65
CA TYR A 60 -4.32 9.52 0.70
C TYR A 60 -3.41 10.76 0.69
N GLY A 61 -3.72 11.75 1.53
CA GLY A 61 -2.94 12.99 1.61
C GLY A 61 -3.24 14.03 0.51
N TRP A 62 -4.12 13.73 -0.45
CA TRP A 62 -4.49 14.66 -1.54
C TRP A 62 -5.58 15.68 -1.17
N GLY A 63 -6.00 15.73 0.10
CA GLY A 63 -7.06 16.60 0.57
C GLY A 63 -8.35 16.41 -0.24
N ASN A 64 -9.04 17.52 -0.50
CA ASN A 64 -10.33 17.52 -1.22
C ASN A 64 -10.19 17.43 -2.75
N THR A 65 -9.00 17.08 -3.26
CA THR A 65 -8.80 16.87 -4.70
C THR A 65 -9.61 15.66 -5.17
N THR A 66 -10.36 15.83 -6.27
CA THR A 66 -11.19 14.80 -6.90
C THR A 66 -10.86 14.67 -8.39
N TRP A 67 -11.16 13.51 -8.98
CA TRP A 67 -11.02 13.26 -10.40
C TRP A 67 -12.38 12.83 -10.96
N PRO A 68 -13.27 13.78 -11.32
CA PRO A 68 -14.62 13.46 -11.80
C PRO A 68 -14.64 12.47 -12.96
N GLN A 69 -13.62 12.49 -13.82
CA GLN A 69 -13.45 11.54 -14.92
C GLN A 69 -13.22 10.08 -14.47
N LEU A 70 -12.84 9.86 -13.21
CA LEU A 70 -12.70 8.54 -12.59
C LEU A 70 -13.96 8.12 -11.81
N GLY A 71 -14.94 9.02 -11.67
CA GLY A 71 -16.19 8.81 -10.95
C GLY A 71 -16.25 9.59 -9.63
N LEU A 72 -17.44 10.05 -9.26
CA LEU A 72 -17.64 10.86 -8.04
C LEU A 72 -17.25 10.13 -6.75
N MET A 73 -17.43 8.81 -6.70
CA MET A 73 -17.08 7.95 -5.56
C MET A 73 -15.68 7.33 -5.67
N TYR A 74 -14.86 7.78 -6.63
CA TYR A 74 -13.55 7.18 -6.92
C TYR A 74 -12.70 7.00 -5.65
N LYS A 75 -12.61 8.01 -4.78
CA LYS A 75 -11.71 7.95 -3.62
C LYS A 75 -12.09 6.85 -2.62
N TRP A 76 -13.38 6.66 -2.39
CA TRP A 76 -13.89 5.63 -1.49
C TRP A 76 -13.68 4.24 -2.06
N TYR A 77 -14.00 4.05 -3.33
CA TYR A 77 -13.79 2.76 -3.99
C TYR A 77 -12.31 2.44 -4.17
N ALA A 78 -11.45 3.45 -4.37
CA ALA A 78 -10.01 3.27 -4.35
C ALA A 78 -9.55 2.83 -2.95
N SER A 79 -10.00 3.46 -1.86
CA SER A 79 -9.66 3.01 -0.50
C SER A 79 -10.15 1.60 -0.19
N ILE A 80 -11.35 1.23 -0.64
CA ILE A 80 -11.86 -0.14 -0.47
C ILE A 80 -11.01 -1.12 -1.28
N ALA A 81 -10.66 -0.78 -2.52
CA ALA A 81 -9.81 -1.63 -3.36
C ALA A 81 -8.41 -1.81 -2.78
N ASP A 82 -7.79 -0.72 -2.30
CA ASP A 82 -6.50 -0.68 -1.60
C ASP A 82 -6.44 -1.72 -0.48
N ASP A 83 -7.41 -1.65 0.42
CA ASP A 83 -7.49 -2.55 1.56
C ASP A 83 -7.87 -3.97 1.14
N LEU A 84 -8.74 -4.13 0.14
CA LEU A 84 -9.21 -5.44 -0.31
C LEU A 84 -8.11 -6.27 -0.99
N THR A 85 -7.28 -5.63 -1.81
CA THR A 85 -6.29 -6.31 -2.68
C THR A 85 -4.92 -6.44 -2.03
N MET A 86 -4.44 -5.40 -1.33
CA MET A 86 -3.05 -5.34 -0.89
C MET A 86 -2.93 -5.19 0.62
N VAL A 87 -3.59 -4.20 1.23
CA VAL A 87 -3.27 -3.83 2.62
C VAL A 87 -3.85 -4.79 3.65
N THR A 88 -5.11 -5.22 3.51
CA THR A 88 -5.70 -6.20 4.45
C THR A 88 -4.97 -7.55 4.39
N PRO A 89 -4.70 -8.14 3.20
CA PRO A 89 -3.91 -9.37 3.11
C PRO A 89 -2.51 -9.23 3.71
N ARG A 90 -1.82 -8.10 3.47
CA ARG A 90 -0.52 -7.77 4.07
C ARG A 90 -0.61 -7.85 5.60
N ARG A 91 -1.52 -7.08 6.21
CA ARG A 91 -1.68 -7.01 7.67
C ARG A 91 -2.11 -8.36 8.26
N MET A 92 -3.00 -9.09 7.59
CA MET A 92 -3.46 -10.41 8.05
C MET A 92 -2.30 -11.42 8.09
N LEU A 93 -1.45 -11.46 7.05
CA LEU A 93 -0.28 -12.33 7.02
C LEU A 93 0.74 -11.94 8.10
N ALA A 94 0.99 -10.64 8.28
CA ALA A 94 1.86 -10.13 9.34
C ALA A 94 1.38 -10.60 10.72
N GLN A 95 0.09 -10.43 11.04
CA GLN A 95 -0.49 -10.86 12.30
C GLN A 95 -0.41 -12.39 12.49
N ALA A 96 -0.67 -13.17 11.45
CA ALA A 96 -0.57 -14.64 11.52
C ALA A 96 0.84 -15.12 11.81
N MET A 97 1.84 -14.50 11.20
CA MET A 97 3.25 -14.85 11.35
C MET A 97 3.81 -14.39 12.71
N SER A 98 3.35 -13.25 13.22
CA SER A 98 3.65 -12.80 14.58
C SER A 98 3.11 -13.77 15.64
N ARG A 99 1.90 -14.33 15.46
CA ARG A 99 1.30 -15.29 16.41
C ARG A 99 2.11 -16.58 16.57
N VAL A 100 2.84 -16.99 15.53
CA VAL A 100 3.70 -18.19 15.58
C VAL A 100 5.15 -17.88 16.00
N GLY A 101 5.39 -16.68 16.55
CA GLY A 101 6.68 -16.29 17.15
C GLY A 101 7.78 -16.03 16.12
N LYS A 102 7.45 -15.61 14.90
CA LYS A 102 8.44 -15.25 13.88
C LYS A 102 8.63 -13.74 13.79
N GLN A 103 9.83 -13.33 13.39
CA GLN A 103 10.13 -11.93 13.10
C GLN A 103 9.36 -11.50 11.85
N VAL A 104 8.62 -10.41 11.98
CA VAL A 104 7.81 -9.83 10.92
C VAL A 104 8.24 -8.37 10.76
N PHE A 105 8.66 -8.03 9.57
CA PHE A 105 9.00 -6.67 9.17
C PHE A 105 7.97 -6.20 8.14
N SER A 106 7.32 -5.08 8.42
CA SER A 106 6.34 -4.48 7.54
C SER A 106 6.84 -3.13 7.06
N CYS A 107 6.53 -2.77 5.83
CA CYS A 107 6.76 -1.42 5.34
C CYS A 107 5.59 -0.86 4.53
N GLN A 108 5.49 0.46 4.53
CA GLN A 108 4.65 1.22 3.62
C GLN A 108 5.55 2.07 2.73
N TRP A 109 5.35 1.97 1.42
CA TRP A 109 6.06 2.79 0.45
C TRP A 109 5.22 4.02 0.10
N ASP A 110 5.71 5.21 0.47
CA ASP A 110 4.99 6.48 0.29
C ASP A 110 5.78 7.46 -0.58
N VAL A 111 6.34 6.96 -1.68
CA VAL A 111 7.06 7.77 -2.67
C VAL A 111 6.58 7.43 -4.07
N ALA A 112 5.96 8.41 -4.73
CA ALA A 112 5.45 8.24 -6.08
C ALA A 112 6.55 7.82 -7.08
N ALA A 113 6.14 7.01 -8.05
CA ALA A 113 6.97 6.64 -9.19
C ALA A 113 7.45 7.90 -9.92
N LEU A 114 8.62 7.82 -10.56
CA LEU A 114 9.13 8.94 -11.33
C LEU A 114 8.15 9.24 -12.48
N ASN A 115 7.77 10.50 -12.60
CA ASN A 115 6.98 10.95 -13.73
C ASN A 115 7.88 11.04 -14.98
N THR A 116 7.79 10.05 -15.85
CA THR A 116 8.60 9.97 -17.08
C THR A 116 7.84 10.33 -18.37
N ASN A 117 6.52 10.62 -18.33
CA ASN A 117 5.69 10.97 -19.49
C ASN A 117 4.35 11.66 -19.11
N THR A 118 3.60 12.14 -20.10
CA THR A 118 2.47 13.13 -20.05
C THR A 118 1.26 12.87 -19.13
N SER A 119 1.20 11.75 -18.40
CA SER A 119 0.21 11.53 -17.34
C SER A 119 0.93 11.26 -16.03
N SER A 120 1.02 12.29 -15.17
CA SER A 120 1.56 12.14 -13.82
C SER A 120 0.76 11.06 -13.08
N PRO A 121 1.43 10.10 -12.41
CA PRO A 121 0.73 9.10 -11.61
C PRO A 121 -0.10 9.80 -10.52
N ILE A 122 -1.32 9.30 -10.32
CA ILE A 122 -2.23 9.76 -9.27
C ILE A 122 -1.92 8.94 -8.02
N GLY A 123 -1.27 9.57 -7.03
CA GLY A 123 -0.84 8.91 -5.79
C GLY A 123 0.42 8.04 -5.93
N VAL A 124 0.65 7.21 -4.89
CA VAL A 124 1.71 6.20 -4.80
C VAL A 124 1.15 4.84 -5.19
N GLN A 125 1.07 4.65 -6.50
CA GLN A 125 0.42 3.50 -7.14
C GLN A 125 1.21 2.20 -7.02
N HIS A 126 0.58 1.10 -7.42
CA HIS A 126 1.22 -0.21 -7.51
C HIS A 126 2.51 -0.14 -8.35
N LEU A 127 3.57 -0.81 -7.88
CA LEU A 127 4.93 -0.85 -8.45
C LEU A 127 5.77 0.43 -8.30
N ALA A 128 5.30 1.44 -7.57
CA ALA A 128 6.07 2.68 -7.36
C ALA A 128 7.42 2.46 -6.63
N GLU A 129 7.49 1.43 -5.81
CA GLU A 129 8.64 1.05 -5.00
C GLU A 129 9.74 0.33 -5.79
N ILE A 130 9.37 -0.38 -6.86
CA ILE A 130 10.25 -1.26 -7.63
C ILE A 130 11.59 -0.59 -8.02
N PRO A 131 11.62 0.60 -8.64
CA PRO A 131 12.89 1.25 -8.98
C PRO A 131 13.83 1.47 -7.81
N PHE A 132 13.28 1.69 -6.61
CA PHE A 132 14.06 1.96 -5.42
C PHE A 132 14.58 0.68 -4.80
N ILE A 133 13.76 -0.38 -4.72
CA ILE A 133 14.17 -1.68 -4.17
C ILE A 133 15.33 -2.27 -4.99
N PHE A 134 15.24 -2.20 -6.32
CA PHE A 134 16.32 -2.67 -7.19
C PHE A 134 17.52 -1.73 -7.23
N ALA A 135 17.37 -0.48 -6.76
CA ALA A 135 18.37 0.59 -6.82
C ALA A 135 19.08 0.67 -8.19
N ASN A 136 18.34 0.42 -9.27
CA ASN A 136 18.89 0.42 -10.62
C ASN A 136 18.59 1.77 -11.30
N PRO A 137 19.59 2.66 -11.45
CA PRO A 137 19.40 3.95 -12.11
C PRO A 137 19.24 3.82 -13.63
N VAL A 138 19.56 2.66 -14.21
CA VAL A 138 19.51 2.40 -15.65
C VAL A 138 18.44 1.35 -15.94
N GLN A 139 17.17 1.76 -15.93
CA GLN A 139 16.06 0.92 -16.41
C GLN A 139 15.03 1.71 -17.22
N ASN A 140 14.46 1.04 -18.21
CA ASN A 140 13.48 1.63 -19.14
C ASN A 140 12.02 1.41 -18.70
N ILE A 141 11.79 0.54 -17.72
CA ILE A 141 10.47 0.24 -17.15
C ILE A 141 10.53 0.78 -15.72
N THR A 142 9.68 1.74 -15.33
CA THR A 142 9.73 2.40 -14.00
C THR A 142 11.10 3.00 -13.63
N ALA A 143 11.49 4.14 -14.23
CA ALA A 143 12.81 4.73 -13.95
C ALA A 143 12.96 5.22 -12.49
N LEU A 144 14.13 4.98 -11.88
CA LEU A 144 14.48 5.57 -10.59
C LEU A 144 14.76 7.08 -10.73
N GLY A 145 15.40 7.46 -11.84
CA GLY A 145 15.81 8.83 -12.14
C GLY A 145 17.23 9.14 -11.67
N SER A 146 17.64 10.38 -11.89
CA SER A 146 18.96 10.90 -11.50
C SER A 146 18.92 11.84 -10.29
N ASP A 147 17.76 12.05 -9.69
CA ASP A 147 17.60 12.86 -8.48
C ASP A 147 18.39 12.22 -7.32
N PRO A 148 19.38 12.93 -6.74
CA PRO A 148 20.18 12.42 -5.63
C PRO A 148 19.35 11.89 -4.46
N ALA A 149 18.24 12.55 -4.10
CA ALA A 149 17.40 12.10 -2.99
C ALA A 149 16.75 10.73 -3.27
N ARG A 150 16.34 10.50 -4.53
CA ARG A 150 15.76 9.21 -4.96
C ARG A 150 16.83 8.12 -5.01
N LEU A 151 18.03 8.45 -5.50
CA LEU A 151 19.17 7.53 -5.51
C LEU A 151 19.57 7.12 -4.08
N GLU A 152 19.64 8.07 -3.16
CA GLU A 152 19.94 7.79 -1.74
C GLU A 152 18.87 6.93 -1.07
N LEU A 153 17.59 7.23 -1.32
CA LEU A 153 16.48 6.43 -0.82
C LEU A 153 16.50 5.02 -1.40
N GLY A 154 16.77 4.88 -2.70
CA GLY A 154 16.90 3.58 -3.37
C GLY A 154 18.05 2.75 -2.79
N GLN A 155 19.21 3.37 -2.57
CA GLN A 155 20.33 2.71 -1.90
C GLN A 155 19.98 2.27 -0.47
N MET A 156 19.21 3.08 0.28
CA MET A 156 18.75 2.69 1.61
C MET A 156 17.81 1.49 1.56
N ALA A 157 16.81 1.52 0.69
CA ALA A 157 15.85 0.43 0.50
C ALA A 157 16.56 -0.86 0.05
N ALA A 158 17.42 -0.81 -0.96
CA ALA A 158 18.19 -1.97 -1.42
C ALA A 158 19.04 -2.57 -0.29
N ARG A 159 19.71 -1.75 0.54
CA ARG A 159 20.48 -2.25 1.70
C ARG A 159 19.57 -2.93 2.74
N MET A 160 18.37 -2.42 2.97
CA MET A 160 17.42 -3.05 3.88
C MET A 160 16.99 -4.44 3.37
N TRP A 161 16.72 -4.56 2.07
CA TRP A 161 16.40 -5.87 1.47
C TRP A 161 17.58 -6.84 1.54
N VAL A 162 18.79 -6.37 1.21
CA VAL A 162 20.01 -7.20 1.31
C VAL A 162 20.24 -7.65 2.76
N SER A 163 20.12 -6.75 3.74
CA SER A 163 20.30 -7.09 5.16
C SER A 163 19.25 -8.09 5.64
N PHE A 164 18.00 -8.00 5.17
CA PHE A 164 17.01 -9.03 5.47
C PHE A 164 17.39 -10.40 4.89
N VAL A 165 17.95 -10.45 3.68
CA VAL A 165 18.40 -11.71 3.06
C VAL A 165 19.62 -12.30 3.79
N THR A 166 20.56 -11.46 4.22
CA THR A 166 21.80 -11.92 4.86
C THR A 166 21.65 -12.21 6.35
N ASP A 167 20.92 -11.35 7.05
CA ASP A 167 20.89 -11.29 8.52
C ASP A 167 19.51 -11.57 9.10
N LEU A 168 18.49 -11.79 8.26
CA LEU A 168 17.09 -11.97 8.65
C LEU A 168 16.48 -10.75 9.38
N ALA A 169 17.12 -9.58 9.26
CA ALA A 169 16.63 -8.32 9.78
C ALA A 169 16.96 -7.19 8.79
N PRO A 170 15.97 -6.44 8.27
CA PRO A 170 16.24 -5.37 7.32
C PRO A 170 17.01 -4.20 7.94
N ASN A 171 16.86 -4.00 9.26
CA ASN A 171 17.46 -2.92 10.04
C ASN A 171 17.06 -3.02 11.54
N GLY A 172 17.61 -2.12 12.36
CA GLY A 172 17.44 -2.09 13.81
C GLY A 172 16.13 -1.47 14.34
N HIS A 173 15.08 -1.35 13.52
CA HIS A 173 13.84 -0.66 13.90
C HIS A 173 12.79 -1.56 14.55
N GLY A 174 13.08 -2.86 14.72
CA GLY A 174 12.17 -3.82 15.36
C GLY A 174 10.94 -4.16 14.52
N ALA A 175 9.85 -4.55 15.18
CA ALA A 175 8.63 -5.09 14.55
C ALA A 175 7.58 -4.02 14.19
N SER A 176 7.99 -2.75 14.02
CA SER A 176 7.10 -1.65 13.64
C SER A 176 6.96 -1.53 12.11
N ASN A 177 5.89 -0.87 11.63
CA ASN A 177 5.76 -0.57 10.21
C ASN A 177 6.72 0.56 9.83
N PHE A 178 7.59 0.32 8.86
CA PHE A 178 8.53 1.33 8.37
C PHE A 178 7.94 2.06 7.16
N VAL A 179 7.75 3.37 7.26
CA VAL A 179 7.22 4.21 6.18
C VAL A 179 8.39 4.84 5.43
N PHE A 180 8.51 4.52 4.15
CA PHE A 180 9.49 5.14 3.26
C PHE A 180 8.97 6.49 2.77
N LEU A 181 9.75 7.53 3.02
CA LEU A 181 9.52 8.89 2.52
C LEU A 181 10.76 9.43 1.79
N LEU A 182 10.52 10.45 0.96
CA LEU A 182 11.54 11.18 0.22
C LEU A 182 11.61 12.63 0.75
N PRO A 183 12.79 13.14 1.17
CA PRO A 183 14.07 12.45 1.23
C PRO A 183 14.11 11.36 2.32
N ARG A 184 15.08 10.44 2.24
CA ARG A 184 15.17 9.27 3.15
C ARG A 184 15.17 9.61 4.64
N GLY A 185 15.62 10.81 5.01
CA GLY A 185 15.65 11.29 6.40
C GLY A 185 14.27 11.54 7.00
N GLU A 186 13.23 11.67 6.17
CA GLU A 186 11.84 11.81 6.61
C GLU A 186 11.17 10.46 6.86
N SER A 187 11.82 9.33 6.50
CA SER A 187 11.25 8.00 6.75
C SER A 187 11.13 7.73 8.25
N TYR A 188 10.04 7.10 8.68
CA TYR A 188 9.71 6.92 10.09
C TYR A 188 9.10 5.55 10.36
N VAL A 189 8.91 5.23 11.65
CA VAL A 189 8.17 4.05 12.08
C VAL A 189 6.81 4.44 12.65
N GLU A 190 5.80 3.64 12.36
CA GLU A 190 4.45 3.85 12.87
C GLU A 190 3.77 2.54 13.31
N PRO A 191 2.72 2.62 14.13
CA PRO A 191 1.80 1.52 14.34
C PRO A 191 0.97 1.21 13.08
N ASP A 192 0.90 -0.07 12.69
CA ASP A 192 0.07 -0.53 11.58
C ASP A 192 -1.41 -0.70 11.99
N THR A 193 -2.06 0.41 12.37
CA THR A 193 -3.41 0.40 12.99
C THR A 193 -4.47 1.15 12.18
N TYR A 194 -4.10 1.79 11.07
CA TYR A 194 -5.04 2.58 10.27
C TYR A 194 -6.14 1.72 9.63
N ARG A 195 -7.35 2.28 9.48
CA ARG A 195 -8.52 1.66 8.82
C ARG A 195 -8.91 0.27 9.34
N ALA A 196 -8.62 -0.04 10.61
CA ALA A 196 -8.83 -1.36 11.21
C ALA A 196 -10.26 -1.91 11.02
N ALA A 197 -11.31 -1.08 11.22
CA ALA A 197 -12.70 -1.52 11.07
C ALA A 197 -13.05 -2.01 9.65
N GLY A 198 -12.53 -1.34 8.62
CA GLY A 198 -12.73 -1.75 7.22
C GLY A 198 -12.05 -3.08 6.94
N MET A 199 -10.78 -3.22 7.36
CA MET A 199 -10.01 -4.45 7.21
C MET A 199 -10.60 -5.63 8.01
N ASP A 200 -11.13 -5.38 9.20
CA ASP A 200 -11.79 -6.38 10.03
C ASP A 200 -13.04 -6.94 9.35
N PHE A 201 -13.83 -6.08 8.69
CA PHE A 201 -14.95 -6.53 7.88
C PHE A 201 -14.48 -7.29 6.64
N ILE A 202 -13.48 -6.79 5.91
CA ILE A 202 -12.90 -7.46 4.73
C ILE A 202 -12.45 -8.89 5.07
N ASN A 203 -11.81 -9.09 6.22
CA ASN A 203 -11.35 -10.42 6.66
C ASN A 203 -12.49 -11.41 6.98
N ARG A 204 -13.72 -10.93 7.16
CA ARG A 204 -14.92 -11.75 7.38
C ARG A 204 -15.68 -12.09 6.09
N ILE A 205 -15.37 -11.40 5.00
CA ILE A 205 -15.94 -11.70 3.69
C ILE A 205 -15.38 -13.05 3.25
N VAL A 206 -16.26 -14.06 3.17
CA VAL A 206 -15.91 -15.37 2.61
C VAL A 206 -15.53 -15.16 1.14
N ARG A 207 -14.32 -15.59 0.79
CA ARG A 207 -13.79 -15.58 -0.57
C ARG A 207 -13.79 -17.00 -1.13
#